data_AF-A0A9E0G395-F1
#
_entry.id   AF-A0A9E0G395-F1
#
_cell.length_a   1.000
_cell.length_b   1.000
_cell.length_c   1.000
_cell.angle_alpha   90.00
_cell.angle_beta   90.00
_cell.angle_gamma   90.00
#
_symmetry.space_group_name_H-M   'P 1'
#
loop_
_entity.id
_entity.type
_entity.pdbx_description
1 polymer ?
#
loop_
_entity_poly.entity_id
_entity_poly.type
_entity_poly.pdbx_seq_one_letter_code
_entity_poly.pdbx_strand_id
1 'polypeptide(L)'
;MLKDKFDLSNFEVDENIILDAEEIEMVAGLNGSKSIMDDEMIKRFRSMVKEQNKRSKQINMRLTETDYMLAKAKALEEGIPYQVLLAGIIHKWLHAA
;
A
#
# COMPACT_ATOMS: atom_id res chain seq x y z
N MET A 1 20.19 -13.87 7.14
CA MET A 1 19.14 -14.89 7.36
C MET A 1 17.73 -14.31 7.15
N LEU A 2 17.50 -13.61 6.04
CA LEU A 2 16.20 -13.01 5.69
C LEU A 2 15.73 -13.35 4.26
N LYS A 3 16.51 -14.14 3.52
CA LYS A 3 16.19 -14.58 2.14
C LYS A 3 15.01 -15.54 2.06
N ASP A 4 14.62 -16.12 3.18
CA ASP A 4 13.45 -16.97 3.28
C ASP A 4 12.30 -16.20 3.93
N LYS A 5 11.26 -15.99 3.12
CA LYS A 5 9.86 -15.75 3.51
C LYS A 5 9.47 -14.30 3.83
N PHE A 6 9.47 -13.46 2.80
CA PHE A 6 8.24 -12.69 2.56
C PHE A 6 7.47 -13.49 1.50
N ASP A 7 6.65 -14.43 1.99
CA ASP A 7 5.85 -15.30 1.14
C ASP A 7 4.51 -14.59 0.87
N LEU A 8 4.42 -13.91 -0.28
CA LEU A 8 3.18 -13.25 -0.69
C LEU A 8 2.16 -14.24 -1.24
N SER A 9 2.49 -15.53 -1.35
CA SER A 9 1.56 -16.55 -1.83
C SER A 9 0.33 -16.75 -0.94
N ASN A 10 0.39 -16.27 0.31
CA ASN A 10 -0.72 -16.30 1.27
C ASN A 10 -1.22 -14.89 1.62
N PHE A 11 -1.11 -13.92 0.71
CA PHE A 11 -1.66 -12.58 0.93
C PHE A 11 -3.19 -12.64 0.80
N GLU A 12 -3.86 -12.74 1.94
CA GLU A 12 -5.33 -12.68 2.03
C GLU A 12 -5.76 -11.25 2.36
N VAL A 13 -6.64 -10.71 1.53
CA VAL A 13 -7.32 -9.44 1.81
C VAL A 13 -8.47 -9.75 2.77
N ASP A 14 -8.58 -8.98 3.86
CA ASP A 14 -9.74 -9.06 4.75
C ASP A 14 -11.03 -8.87 3.94
N GLU A 15 -11.96 -9.82 4.11
CA GLU A 15 -13.23 -9.90 3.37
C GLU A 15 -14.10 -8.64 3.49
N ASN A 16 -13.84 -7.78 4.49
CA ASN A 16 -14.56 -6.52 4.70
C ASN A 16 -13.97 -5.33 3.94
N ILE A 17 -12.88 -5.50 3.19
CA ILE A 17 -12.26 -4.43 2.40
C ILE A 17 -12.87 -4.41 1.00
N ILE A 18 -13.53 -3.29 0.66
CA ILE A 18 -14.01 -3.04 -0.71
C ILE A 18 -12.83 -2.50 -1.50
N LEU A 19 -12.28 -3.35 -2.38
CA LEU A 19 -11.23 -2.99 -3.33
C LEU A 19 -11.84 -2.53 -4.65
N ASP A 20 -11.23 -1.54 -5.27
CA ASP A 20 -11.57 -1.18 -6.64
C ASP A 20 -10.89 -2.12 -7.66
N ALA A 21 -11.24 -1.97 -8.95
CA ALA A 21 -10.74 -2.85 -10.02
C ALA A 21 -9.20 -2.87 -10.12
N GLU A 22 -8.54 -1.76 -9.82
CA GLU A 22 -7.08 -1.63 -9.87
C GLU A 22 -6.44 -2.36 -8.69
N GLU A 23 -6.98 -2.18 -7.49
CA GLU A 23 -6.50 -2.88 -6.30
C GLU A 23 -6.71 -4.40 -6.39
N ILE A 24 -7.81 -4.84 -6.98
CA ILE A 24 -8.07 -6.27 -7.26
C ILE A 24 -6.98 -6.82 -8.19
N GLU A 25 -6.64 -6.09 -9.24
CA GLU A 25 -5.59 -6.49 -10.19
C GLU A 25 -4.21 -6.56 -9.51
N MET A 26 -3.88 -5.57 -8.66
CA MET A 26 -2.65 -5.59 -7.87
C MET A 26 -2.59 -6.83 -6.97
N VAL A 27 -3.67 -7.15 -6.24
CA VAL A 27 -3.73 -8.32 -5.35
C VAL A 27 -3.56 -9.62 -6.13
N ALA A 28 -4.20 -9.74 -7.29
CA ALA A 28 -4.07 -10.92 -8.15
C ALA A 28 -2.61 -11.13 -8.63
N GLY A 29 -1.88 -10.06 -8.93
CA GLY A 29 -0.47 -10.12 -9.34
C GLY A 29 0.52 -10.52 -8.23
N LEU A 30 0.12 -10.47 -6.96
CA LEU A 30 0.96 -10.87 -5.83
C LEU A 30 0.96 -12.39 -5.59
N ASN A 31 -0.10 -13.09 -6.01
CA ASN A 31 -0.23 -14.54 -5.82
C ASN A 31 0.87 -15.29 -6.59
N GLY A 32 1.85 -15.83 -5.85
CA GLY A 32 2.98 -16.61 -6.40
C GLY A 32 4.25 -15.80 -6.69
N SER A 33 4.23 -14.49 -6.43
CA SER A 33 5.37 -13.60 -6.65
C SER A 33 6.36 -13.65 -5.48
N LYS A 34 7.65 -13.85 -5.77
CA LYS A 34 8.73 -13.72 -4.79
C LYS A 34 9.28 -12.31 -4.80
N SER A 35 9.46 -11.74 -3.61
CA SER A 35 10.08 -10.42 -3.47
C SER A 35 11.51 -10.43 -4.00
N ILE A 36 11.82 -9.49 -4.91
CA ILE A 36 13.16 -9.24 -5.46
C ILE A 36 13.93 -8.17 -4.65
N MET A 37 13.40 -7.78 -3.48
CA MET A 37 13.90 -6.62 -2.73
C MET A 37 15.17 -6.93 -1.94
N ASP A 38 16.05 -5.93 -1.85
CA ASP A 38 17.22 -5.95 -0.98
C ASP A 38 16.86 -5.88 0.51
N ASP A 39 17.73 -6.40 1.38
CA ASP A 39 17.51 -6.50 2.84
C ASP A 39 17.16 -5.15 3.50
N GLU A 40 17.75 -4.05 3.03
CA GLU A 40 17.49 -2.70 3.54
C GLU A 40 16.08 -2.20 3.15
N MET A 41 15.67 -2.50 1.91
CA MET A 41 14.35 -2.17 1.39
C MET A 41 13.27 -2.97 2.13
N ILE A 42 13.51 -4.26 2.37
CA ILE A 42 12.62 -5.12 3.19
C ILE A 42 12.42 -4.54 4.59
N LYS A 43 13.50 -4.06 5.23
CA LYS A 43 13.43 -3.48 6.57
C LYS A 43 12.55 -2.21 6.59
N ARG A 44 12.70 -1.35 5.59
CA ARG A 44 11.89 -0.12 5.43
C ARG A 44 10.42 -0.43 5.15
N PHE A 45 10.13 -1.38 4.26
CA PHE A 45 8.75 -1.80 4.01
C PHE A 45 8.12 -2.44 5.23
N ARG A 46 8.88 -3.26 6.00
CA ARG A 46 8.37 -3.87 7.22
C ARG A 46 8.02 -2.84 8.30
N SER A 47 8.77 -1.75 8.44
CA SER A 47 8.39 -0.67 9.37
C SER A 47 7.12 0.06 8.90
N MET A 48 7.02 0.35 7.60
CA MET A 48 5.83 0.97 7.01
C MET A 48 4.58 0.10 7.20
N VAL A 49 4.65 -1.20 6.94
CA VAL A 49 3.53 -2.14 7.13
C VAL A 49 3.12 -2.23 8.60
N LYS A 50 4.08 -2.26 9.53
CA LYS A 50 3.78 -2.23 10.97
C LYS A 50 3.04 -0.97 11.39
N GLU A 51 3.36 0.18 10.81
CA GLU A 51 2.66 1.43 11.07
C GLU A 51 1.30 1.47 10.39
N GLN A 52 1.18 0.90 9.19
CA GLN A 52 -0.06 0.81 8.43
C GLN A 52 -1.09 -0.08 9.13
N ASN A 53 -0.68 -1.22 9.71
CA ASN A 53 -1.53 -2.10 10.52
C ASN A 53 -2.08 -1.44 11.79
N LYS A 54 -1.51 -0.31 12.24
CA LYS A 54 -2.03 0.45 13.38
C LYS A 54 -3.15 1.43 13.02
N ARG A 55 -3.47 1.61 11.73
CA ARG A 55 -4.56 2.49 11.28
C ARG A 55 -5.90 1.86 11.67
N SER A 56 -6.51 2.38 12.73
CA SER A 56 -7.76 1.83 13.30
C SER A 56 -9.02 2.66 12.99
N LYS A 57 -8.88 3.81 12.33
CA LYS A 57 -9.99 4.74 12.10
C LYS A 57 -10.21 4.94 10.60
N GLN A 58 -11.44 4.68 10.16
CA GLN A 58 -11.90 4.98 8.81
C GLN A 58 -12.23 6.48 8.68
N ILE A 59 -11.85 7.08 7.55
CA ILE A 59 -12.18 8.47 7.21
C ILE A 59 -12.87 8.50 5.85
N ASN A 60 -13.94 9.28 5.73
CA ASN A 60 -14.57 9.55 4.44
C ASN A 60 -14.00 10.85 3.88
N MET A 61 -13.43 10.81 2.68
CA MET A 61 -12.86 11.97 2.00
C MET A 61 -13.51 12.15 0.64
N ARG A 62 -13.77 13.40 0.25
CA ARG A 62 -14.18 13.75 -1.12
C ARG A 62 -13.00 14.40 -1.83
N LEU A 63 -12.66 13.88 -3.01
CA LEU A 63 -11.66 14.43 -3.91
C LEU A 63 -12.36 14.98 -5.14
N THR A 64 -11.69 15.88 -5.86
CA THR A 64 -12.10 16.21 -7.23
C THR A 64 -11.74 15.04 -8.15
N GLU A 65 -12.45 14.90 -9.27
CA GLU A 65 -12.14 13.87 -10.27
C GLU A 65 -10.68 13.98 -10.75
N THR A 66 -10.21 15.21 -10.95
CA THR A 66 -8.83 15.50 -11.36
C THR A 66 -7.82 15.04 -10.32
N ASP A 67 -8.04 15.36 -9.04
CA ASP A 67 -7.13 14.94 -7.95
C ASP A 67 -7.13 13.43 -7.76
N TYR A 68 -8.29 12.79 -7.90
CA TYR A 68 -8.41 11.33 -7.83
C TYR A 68 -7.58 10.65 -8.92
N MET A 69 -7.72 11.10 -10.17
CA MET A 69 -6.96 10.57 -11.30
C MET A 69 -5.45 10.82 -11.16
N LEU A 70 -5.06 12.01 -10.67
CA LEU A 70 -3.65 12.32 -10.40
C LEU A 70 -3.07 11.46 -9.28
N ALA A 71 -3.84 11.19 -8.22
CA ALA A 71 -3.41 10.32 -7.14
C ALA A 71 -3.20 8.89 -7.64
N LYS A 72 -4.10 8.37 -8.48
CA LYS A 72 -3.95 7.06 -9.13
C LYS A 72 -2.71 6.98 -10.01
N ALA A 73 -2.52 7.96 -10.89
CA ALA A 73 -1.35 8.00 -11.77
C ALA A 73 -0.02 7.98 -10.97
N LYS A 74 0.08 8.80 -9.93
CA LYS A 74 1.29 8.83 -9.07
C LYS A 74 1.49 7.55 -8.27
N ALA A 75 0.40 6.94 -7.80
CA ALA A 75 0.48 5.70 -7.04
C ALA A 75 0.96 4.55 -7.93
N LEU A 76 0.49 4.50 -9.18
CA LEU A 76 0.95 3.56 -10.19
C LEU A 76 2.43 3.74 -10.53
N GLU A 77 2.90 4.99 -10.67
CA GLU A 77 4.34 5.30 -10.87
C GLU A 77 5.21 4.79 -9.71
N GLU A 78 4.72 4.89 -8.47
CA GLU A 78 5.40 4.41 -7.27
C GLU A 78 5.17 2.90 -7.00
N GLY A 79 4.29 2.24 -7.76
CA GLY A 79 3.93 0.83 -7.59
C GLY A 79 3.20 0.53 -6.28
N ILE A 80 2.45 1.51 -5.75
CA ILE A 80 1.69 1.38 -4.50
C ILE A 80 0.21 1.68 -4.74
N PRO A 81 -0.71 1.17 -3.91
CA PRO A 81 -2.11 1.57 -3.99
C PRO A 81 -2.29 3.06 -3.67
N TYR A 82 -3.19 3.75 -4.37
CA TYR A 82 -3.38 5.20 -4.20
C TYR A 82 -3.85 5.58 -2.79
N GLN A 83 -4.57 4.69 -2.10
CA GLN A 83 -4.96 4.88 -0.69
C GLN A 83 -3.73 4.94 0.22
N VAL A 84 -2.70 4.13 -0.08
CA VAL A 84 -1.44 4.13 0.66
C VAL A 84 -0.71 5.45 0.44
N LEU A 85 -0.65 5.92 -0.81
CA LEU A 85 -0.08 7.22 -1.18
C LEU A 85 -0.79 8.37 -0.45
N LEU A 86 -2.12 8.45 -0.55
CA LEU A 86 -2.92 9.51 0.06
C LEU A 86 -2.73 9.58 1.58
N ALA A 87 -2.78 8.43 2.24
CA ALA A 87 -2.54 8.38 3.68
C ALA A 87 -1.09 8.72 4.07
N GLY A 88 -0.13 8.39 3.21
CA GLY A 88 1.28 8.80 3.35
C GLY A 88 1.45 10.32 3.27
N ILE A 89 0.75 10.98 2.33
CA ILE A 89 0.73 12.44 2.20
C ILE A 89 0.17 13.09 3.47
N ILE A 90 -0.95 12.59 3.99
CA ILE A 90 -1.56 13.08 5.25
C ILE A 90 -0.56 12.94 6.41
N HIS A 91 0.04 11.76 6.56
CA HIS A 91 1.02 11.50 7.62
C HIS A 91 2.23 12.43 7.50
N LYS A 92 2.80 12.56 6.30
CA LYS A 92 3.92 13.48 6.04
C LYS A 92 3.54 14.91 6.37
N TRP A 93 2.36 15.37 5.96
CA TRP A 93 1.93 16.75 6.22
C TRP A 93 1.72 17.04 7.72
N LEU A 94 1.20 16.07 8.48
CA LEU A 94 0.96 16.22 9.92
C LEU A 94 2.22 16.05 10.80
N HIS A 95 3.18 15.23 10.36
CA HIS A 95 4.38 14.89 11.15
C HIS A 95 5.67 15.59 10.68
N ALA A 96 5.62 16.38 9.60
CA ALA A 96 6.78 17.16 9.14
C ALA A 96 7.02 18.44 9.97
N ALA A 97 6.83 18.37 11.30
CA ALA A 97 7.20 19.42 12.26
C ALA A 97 8.59 19.15 12.85
#